data_AF-A0A4U8PZ08-F1
#
_entry.id   AF-A0A4U8PZ08-F1
#
_cell.length_a   1.000
_cell.length_b   1.000
_cell.length_c   1.000
_cell.angle_alpha   90.00
_cell.angle_beta   90.00
_cell.angle_gamma   90.00
#
_symmetry.space_group_name_H-M   'P 1'
#
loop_
_entity.id
_entity.type
_entity.pdbx_description
1 polymer ?
#
loop_
_entity_poly.entity_id
_entity_poly.type
_entity_poly.pdbx_seq_one_letter_code
_entity_poly.pdbx_strand_id
1 'polypeptide(L)'
;MLLKGDGDQAEHIAYGSTLSADGNATRQFDFMLANPPYGKSWKTDAEKMGGKKDILDSRFNTYLEDGTELSMIPRTSDGQLLFLLNNVAKMKKDTELGSRIAEVHNGSSIFTGDAGSGESNARRYLIENDLVEAIIALPENMFYNTGIGTFIWVLSNKKEERRKGKIQLIDATAMKSPLRKNMGKKNCELTPELRKEIIRIFLDMEESEVSMIFNNENFGHWAVTVERPLRLRVYPERKIPAGILKEAEMEAYIAGIKAVPHTVALEDWKAFAKATKLKAALLKKVRPYITEKDATAKAIDGEADVELRDTEIVPFNYEGGIEAFIDTEVRPYAPDAYIDEKKTQVGYEISFTKYFYKPAELRSMQEIISELNDLEQQTDGMLADIMGGLSL
;
A
#
# COMPACT_ATOMS: atom_id res chain seq x y z
N MET A 1 -3.97 8.58 37.49
CA MET A 1 -3.71 9.94 36.97
C MET A 1 -4.48 11.02 37.74
N LEU A 2 -5.73 10.80 38.16
CA LEU A 2 -6.45 11.66 39.13
C LEU A 2 -5.97 11.58 40.60
N LEU A 3 -4.86 10.89 40.87
CA LEU A 3 -4.45 10.52 42.25
C LEU A 3 -3.25 11.32 42.78
N LYS A 4 -2.79 12.36 42.07
CA LYS A 4 -1.58 13.12 42.45
C LYS A 4 -1.59 14.64 42.20
N GLY A 5 -2.70 15.27 41.81
CA GLY A 5 -2.70 16.71 41.53
C GLY A 5 -4.05 17.39 41.73
N ASP A 6 -4.01 18.66 42.11
CA ASP A 6 -5.14 19.58 42.28
C ASP A 6 -6.03 19.61 41.01
N GLY A 7 -7.33 19.84 41.20
CA GLY A 7 -8.42 19.50 40.26
C GLY A 7 -8.33 20.00 38.81
N ASP A 8 -7.41 20.91 38.48
CA ASP A 8 -7.19 21.46 37.13
C ASP A 8 -6.87 20.37 36.09
N GLN A 9 -6.27 19.25 36.51
CA GLN A 9 -5.96 18.15 35.59
C GLN A 9 -7.20 17.42 35.05
N ALA A 10 -8.36 17.55 35.71
CA ALA A 10 -9.61 16.96 35.24
C ALA A 10 -10.10 17.64 33.96
N GLU A 11 -9.87 18.94 33.78
CA GLU A 11 -10.28 19.70 32.59
C GLU A 11 -9.44 19.35 31.35
N HIS A 12 -8.31 18.65 31.52
CA HIS A 12 -7.44 18.23 30.43
C HIS A 12 -7.74 16.81 29.92
N ILE A 13 -8.76 16.16 30.47
CA ILE A 13 -9.20 14.81 30.08
C ILE A 13 -10.63 14.90 29.54
N ALA A 14 -10.79 14.68 28.24
CA ALA A 14 -12.10 14.63 27.60
C ALA A 14 -12.57 13.18 27.45
N TYR A 15 -13.84 12.92 27.81
CA TYR A 15 -14.50 11.66 27.53
C TYR A 15 -15.22 11.70 26.18
N GLY A 16 -14.93 10.74 25.31
CA GLY A 16 -15.54 10.66 23.98
C GLY A 16 -14.63 10.00 22.95
N SER A 17 -15.09 9.94 21.71
CA SER A 17 -14.25 9.51 20.60
C SER A 17 -13.30 10.62 20.18
N THR A 18 -12.01 10.32 20.07
CA THR A 18 -11.02 11.24 19.50
C THR A 18 -11.35 11.67 18.06
N LEU A 19 -12.02 10.79 17.29
CA LEU A 19 -12.35 11.04 15.90
C LEU A 19 -13.62 11.86 15.76
N SER A 20 -14.76 11.38 16.27
CA SER A 20 -16.05 12.04 16.06
C SER A 20 -16.45 13.05 17.14
N ALA A 21 -15.70 13.15 18.24
CA ALA A 21 -16.01 14.01 19.39
C ALA A 21 -14.71 14.60 19.97
N ASP A 22 -13.99 15.35 19.13
CA ASP A 22 -12.67 15.91 19.47
C ASP A 22 -12.74 16.87 20.66
N GLY A 23 -12.35 16.37 21.83
CA GLY A 23 -12.33 17.16 23.07
C GLY A 23 -11.23 18.22 23.14
N ASN A 24 -10.34 18.29 22.15
CA ASN A 24 -9.24 19.26 22.09
C ASN A 24 -9.16 19.96 20.72
N ALA A 25 -10.30 20.19 20.07
CA ALA A 25 -10.36 20.70 18.69
C ALA A 25 -9.59 22.00 18.44
N THR A 26 -9.51 22.89 19.43
CA THR A 26 -8.83 24.19 19.31
C THR A 26 -7.43 24.22 19.94
N ARG A 27 -6.98 23.12 20.54
CA ARG A 27 -5.70 23.07 21.25
C ARG A 27 -4.60 22.55 20.36
N GLN A 28 -3.41 23.11 20.58
CA GLN A 28 -2.17 22.68 19.94
C GLN A 28 -1.14 22.29 21.00
N PHE A 29 -0.24 21.38 20.64
CA PHE A 29 0.69 20.76 21.59
C PHE A 29 2.12 20.72 21.04
N ASP A 30 3.11 20.95 21.90
CA ASP A 30 4.53 20.80 21.53
C ASP A 30 4.91 19.32 21.38
N PHE A 31 4.37 18.45 22.24
CA PHE A 31 4.65 17.01 22.23
C PHE A 31 3.36 16.21 22.30
N MET A 32 3.23 15.22 21.43
CA MET A 32 2.08 14.31 21.39
C MET A 32 2.58 12.87 21.35
N LEU A 33 2.15 12.08 22.33
CA LEU A 33 2.49 10.66 22.45
C LEU A 33 1.19 9.86 22.46
N ALA A 34 1.07 8.88 21.58
CA ALA A 34 -0.16 8.10 21.48
C ALA A 34 0.10 6.61 21.16
N ASN A 35 -0.82 5.78 21.64
CA ASN A 35 -0.93 4.37 21.30
C ASN A 35 -2.42 4.09 20.99
N PRO A 36 -2.90 4.52 19.81
CA PRO A 36 -4.28 4.33 19.39
C PRO A 36 -4.68 2.84 19.30
N PRO A 37 -5.98 2.52 19.36
CA PRO A 37 -6.44 1.14 19.29
C PRO A 37 -6.21 0.53 17.90
N TYR A 38 -5.58 -0.66 17.87
CA TYR A 38 -5.23 -1.33 16.62
C TYR A 38 -6.40 -2.05 15.95
N GLY A 39 -6.51 -1.91 14.63
CA GLY A 39 -7.43 -2.69 13.79
C GLY A 39 -8.92 -2.48 14.12
N LYS A 40 -9.27 -1.36 14.76
CA LYS A 40 -10.66 -1.01 15.06
C LYS A 40 -11.33 -0.40 13.84
N SER A 41 -12.54 -0.88 13.57
CA SER A 41 -13.47 -0.16 12.71
C SER A 41 -13.82 1.19 13.33
N TRP A 42 -13.83 2.23 12.51
CA TRP A 42 -14.26 3.59 12.87
C TRP A 42 -15.61 3.93 12.20
N LYS A 43 -16.36 2.91 11.76
CA LYS A 43 -17.67 3.09 11.10
C LYS A 43 -18.63 3.96 11.91
N THR A 44 -18.71 3.75 13.23
CA THR A 44 -19.57 4.55 14.12
C THR A 44 -19.12 6.01 14.18
N ASP A 45 -17.81 6.27 14.14
CA ASP A 45 -17.28 7.63 14.06
C ASP A 45 -17.63 8.27 12.72
N ALA A 46 -17.45 7.53 11.61
CA ALA A 46 -17.82 7.99 10.28
C ALA A 46 -19.30 8.38 10.19
N GLU A 47 -20.20 7.55 10.73
CA GLU A 47 -21.65 7.84 10.77
C GLU A 47 -21.96 9.10 11.57
N LYS A 48 -21.33 9.28 12.74
CA LYS A 48 -21.48 10.50 13.56
C LYS A 48 -20.94 11.74 12.88
N MET A 49 -19.98 11.59 11.98
CA MET A 49 -19.38 12.65 11.18
C MET A 49 -20.12 12.92 9.86
N GLY A 50 -21.33 12.37 9.68
CA GLY A 50 -22.16 12.61 8.48
C GLY A 50 -22.10 11.50 7.42
N GLY A 51 -21.30 10.46 7.64
CA GLY A 51 -21.05 9.37 6.69
C GLY A 51 -19.75 9.59 5.91
N LYS A 52 -19.00 8.50 5.64
CA LYS A 52 -17.63 8.56 5.09
C LYS A 52 -17.48 9.52 3.90
N LYS A 53 -18.43 9.54 2.97
CA LYS A 53 -18.36 10.33 1.73
C LYS A 53 -18.59 11.82 1.94
N ASP A 54 -19.16 12.22 3.07
CA ASP A 54 -19.61 13.57 3.36
C ASP A 54 -18.75 14.24 4.45
N ILE A 55 -17.68 13.58 4.91
CA ILE A 55 -16.76 14.12 5.92
C ILE A 55 -15.89 15.20 5.28
N LEU A 56 -16.11 16.45 5.70
CA LEU A 56 -15.34 17.63 5.27
C LEU A 56 -14.35 18.11 6.35
N ASP A 57 -14.09 17.29 7.37
CA ASP A 57 -13.20 17.62 8.47
C ASP A 57 -11.78 17.90 7.95
N SER A 58 -11.23 19.08 8.28
CA SER A 58 -9.92 19.54 7.80
C SER A 58 -8.74 18.75 8.37
N ARG A 59 -8.98 17.92 9.40
CA ARG A 59 -7.97 16.96 9.87
C ARG A 59 -7.72 15.86 8.85
N PHE A 60 -8.71 15.55 8.01
CA PHE A 60 -8.72 14.35 7.15
C PHE A 60 -8.86 14.65 5.65
N ASN A 61 -9.00 15.92 5.28
CA ASN A 61 -9.03 16.36 3.89
C ASN A 61 -8.16 17.60 3.72
N THR A 62 -7.48 17.68 2.58
CA THR A 62 -6.66 18.85 2.21
C THR A 62 -6.73 19.07 0.69
N TYR A 63 -5.98 20.05 0.20
CA TYR A 63 -5.88 20.34 -1.23
C TYR A 63 -4.42 20.31 -1.67
N LEU A 64 -4.17 19.76 -2.85
CA LEU A 64 -2.88 19.85 -3.52
C LEU A 64 -2.67 21.28 -4.06
N GLU A 65 -1.44 21.60 -4.49
CA GLU A 65 -1.09 22.93 -5.01
C GLU A 65 -1.92 23.34 -6.24
N ASP A 66 -2.35 22.37 -7.04
CA ASP A 66 -3.19 22.57 -8.22
C ASP A 66 -4.70 22.73 -7.89
N GLY A 67 -5.06 22.70 -6.60
CA GLY A 67 -6.43 22.79 -6.12
C GLY A 67 -7.19 21.46 -6.12
N THR A 68 -6.57 20.35 -6.50
CA THR A 68 -7.18 19.02 -6.42
C THR A 68 -7.41 18.64 -4.96
N GLU A 69 -8.62 18.20 -4.62
CA GLU A 69 -8.92 17.69 -3.28
C GLU A 69 -8.19 16.37 -3.01
N LEU A 70 -7.49 16.31 -1.89
CA LEU A 70 -6.81 15.12 -1.40
C LEU A 70 -7.55 14.61 -0.15
N SER A 71 -8.45 13.65 -0.35
CA SER A 71 -9.11 12.97 0.76
C SER A 71 -8.19 11.90 1.35
N MET A 72 -7.91 12.02 2.65
CA MET A 72 -7.06 11.11 3.43
C MET A 72 -7.91 10.13 4.27
N ILE A 73 -9.18 9.95 3.89
CA ILE A 73 -10.14 9.18 4.67
C ILE A 73 -10.07 7.68 4.32
N PRO A 74 -9.56 6.83 5.22
CA PRO A 74 -9.33 5.42 4.94
C PRO A 74 -10.64 4.63 4.88
N ARG A 75 -10.59 3.34 4.55
CA ARG A 75 -11.76 2.45 4.67
C ARG A 75 -12.26 2.39 6.11
N THR A 76 -13.56 2.22 6.32
CA THR A 76 -14.17 2.24 7.67
C THR A 76 -13.70 1.09 8.57
N SER A 77 -13.15 0.01 8.00
CA SER A 77 -12.58 -1.11 8.76
C SER A 77 -11.21 -0.81 9.37
N ASP A 78 -10.55 0.30 9.01
CA ASP A 78 -9.24 0.67 9.51
C ASP A 78 -9.13 2.19 9.70
N GLY A 79 -9.16 2.66 10.95
CA GLY A 79 -9.03 4.07 11.30
C GLY A 79 -7.63 4.49 11.76
N GLN A 80 -6.63 3.62 11.60
CA GLN A 80 -5.34 3.78 12.27
C GLN A 80 -4.64 5.12 11.92
N LEU A 81 -4.64 5.53 10.65
CA LEU A 81 -4.02 6.79 10.20
C LEU A 81 -4.81 8.05 10.62
N LEU A 82 -6.10 7.92 10.96
CA LEU A 82 -6.89 9.07 11.41
C LEU A 82 -6.43 9.59 12.78
N PHE A 83 -5.91 8.72 13.65
CA PHE A 83 -5.34 9.15 14.94
C PHE A 83 -4.06 9.96 14.75
N LEU A 84 -3.19 9.53 13.82
CA LEU A 84 -1.98 10.27 13.46
C LEU A 84 -2.31 11.63 12.83
N LEU A 85 -3.23 11.66 11.86
CA LEU A 85 -3.71 12.89 11.24
C LEU A 85 -4.35 13.85 12.26
N ASN A 86 -5.10 13.31 13.24
CA ASN A 86 -5.66 14.10 14.33
C ASN A 86 -4.57 14.78 15.17
N ASN A 87 -3.43 14.11 15.42
CA ASN A 87 -2.29 14.70 16.13
C ASN A 87 -1.57 15.73 15.24
N VAL A 88 -1.40 15.45 13.95
CA VAL A 88 -0.77 16.38 12.99
C VAL A 88 -1.54 17.70 12.92
N ALA A 89 -2.88 17.66 12.91
CA ALA A 89 -3.71 18.87 12.92
C ALA A 89 -3.52 19.75 14.17
N LYS A 90 -2.97 19.20 15.25
CA LYS A 90 -2.75 19.88 16.54
C LYS A 90 -1.30 20.31 16.74
N MET A 91 -0.47 20.22 15.71
CA MET A 91 0.89 20.77 15.77
C MET A 91 0.85 22.31 15.85
N LYS A 92 1.69 22.88 16.71
CA LYS A 92 1.99 24.32 16.73
C LYS A 92 2.84 24.68 15.53
N LYS A 93 2.53 25.81 14.89
CA LYS A 93 3.21 26.28 13.67
C LYS A 93 4.02 27.56 13.88
N ASP A 94 3.80 28.22 15.00
CA ASP A 94 4.29 29.55 15.39
C ASP A 94 5.42 29.50 16.43
N THR A 95 5.95 28.32 16.72
CA THR A 95 7.08 28.12 17.64
C THR A 95 8.38 27.80 16.89
N GLU A 96 9.52 28.14 17.48
CA GLU A 96 10.86 27.88 16.91
C GLU A 96 11.10 26.38 16.69
N LEU A 97 10.73 25.55 17.68
CA LEU A 97 10.96 24.10 17.65
C LEU A 97 9.81 23.31 17.01
N GLY A 98 8.67 23.96 16.72
CA GLY A 98 7.47 23.30 16.22
C GLY A 98 6.91 22.30 17.23
N SER A 99 6.35 21.21 16.69
CA SER A 99 5.81 20.08 17.44
C SER A 99 6.53 18.78 17.10
N ARG A 100 6.43 17.81 18.02
CA ARG A 100 6.91 16.44 17.86
C ARG A 100 5.79 15.45 18.17
N ILE A 101 5.65 14.41 17.35
CA ILE A 101 4.74 13.29 17.57
C ILE A 101 5.55 12.01 17.64
N ALA A 102 5.26 11.15 18.63
CA ALA A 102 5.63 9.75 18.58
C ALA A 102 4.39 8.89 18.81
N GLU A 103 3.97 8.13 17.79
CA GLU A 103 2.73 7.35 17.83
C GLU A 103 2.99 5.89 17.46
N VAL A 104 2.42 4.97 18.24
CA VAL A 104 2.57 3.53 17.99
C VAL A 104 1.42 3.04 17.12
N HIS A 105 1.76 2.36 16.02
CA HIS A 105 0.82 1.83 15.06
C HIS A 105 1.04 0.33 14.82
N ASN A 106 0.01 -0.35 14.33
CA ASN A 106 0.17 -1.65 13.67
C ASN A 106 0.68 -1.46 12.23
N GLY A 107 1.00 -2.58 11.56
CA GLY A 107 1.50 -2.58 10.20
C GLY A 107 0.57 -1.95 9.15
N SER A 108 -0.74 -1.85 9.39
CA SER A 108 -1.63 -1.30 8.36
C SER A 108 -1.32 0.17 8.04
N SER A 109 -0.87 0.95 9.02
CA SER A 109 -0.48 2.34 8.82
C SER A 109 0.58 2.57 7.73
N ILE A 110 1.48 1.60 7.51
CA ILE A 110 2.65 1.77 6.62
C ILE A 110 2.42 1.24 5.20
N PHE A 111 1.51 0.29 4.97
CA PHE A 111 1.38 -0.38 3.66
C PHE A 111 -0.06 -0.59 3.13
N THR A 112 -1.12 -0.39 3.92
CA THR A 112 -2.47 -0.69 3.40
C THR A 112 -3.01 0.44 2.51
N GLY A 113 -3.87 0.05 1.56
CA GLY A 113 -4.58 0.99 0.68
C GLY A 113 -3.83 1.22 -0.62
N ASP A 114 -4.57 1.06 -1.71
CA ASP A 114 -4.04 1.22 -3.07
C ASP A 114 -3.70 2.69 -3.36
N ALA A 115 -3.00 2.94 -4.47
CA ALA A 115 -2.79 4.28 -4.97
C ALA A 115 -4.13 5.05 -5.05
N GLY A 116 -4.09 6.35 -4.73
CA GLY A 116 -5.28 7.21 -4.64
C GLY A 116 -6.27 6.91 -3.50
N SER A 117 -6.10 5.83 -2.72
CA SER A 117 -6.93 5.55 -1.53
C SER A 117 -6.63 6.53 -0.39
N GLY A 118 -7.55 6.65 0.57
CA GLY A 118 -7.36 7.54 1.72
C GLY A 118 -6.15 7.20 2.58
N GLU A 119 -5.83 5.91 2.76
CA GLU A 119 -4.63 5.45 3.46
C GLU A 119 -3.34 5.89 2.74
N SER A 120 -3.30 5.69 1.41
CA SER A 120 -2.18 6.13 0.57
C SER A 120 -2.04 7.65 0.58
N ASN A 121 -3.16 8.38 0.45
CA ASN A 121 -3.19 9.83 0.48
C ASN A 121 -2.78 10.42 1.83
N ALA A 122 -3.10 9.74 2.94
CA ALA A 122 -2.61 10.13 4.26
C ALA A 122 -1.08 10.02 4.31
N ARG A 123 -0.49 8.91 3.85
CA ARG A 123 0.97 8.76 3.78
C ARG A 123 1.59 9.80 2.84
N ARG A 124 0.99 10.01 1.66
CA ARG A 124 1.37 11.07 0.72
C ARG A 124 1.47 12.41 1.41
N TYR A 125 0.40 12.83 2.09
CA TYR A 125 0.35 14.11 2.78
C TYR A 125 1.48 14.24 3.82
N LEU A 126 1.68 13.22 4.66
CA LEU A 126 2.70 13.22 5.70
C LEU A 126 4.12 13.30 5.14
N ILE A 127 4.38 12.60 4.03
CA ILE A 127 5.70 12.49 3.41
C ILE A 127 6.01 13.73 2.53
N GLU A 128 5.06 14.17 1.69
CA GLU A 128 5.23 15.34 0.82
C GLU A 128 5.34 16.65 1.63
N ASN A 129 4.67 16.74 2.80
CA ASN A 129 4.84 17.87 3.72
C ASN A 129 6.08 17.73 4.63
N ASP A 130 6.93 16.75 4.37
CA ASP A 130 8.18 16.51 5.08
C ASP A 130 8.01 16.39 6.61
N LEU A 131 6.92 15.75 7.05
CA LEU A 131 6.59 15.64 8.48
C LEU A 131 7.23 14.43 9.15
N VAL A 132 7.47 13.35 8.42
CA VAL A 132 7.95 12.07 8.98
C VAL A 132 9.47 12.10 9.14
N GLU A 133 9.99 12.07 10.36
CA GLU A 133 11.45 11.99 10.61
C GLU A 133 11.95 10.54 10.58
N ALA A 134 11.20 9.62 11.19
CA ALA A 134 11.57 8.22 11.25
C ALA A 134 10.36 7.29 11.44
N ILE A 135 10.54 6.03 11.04
CA ILE A 135 9.65 4.93 11.40
C ILE A 135 10.50 3.81 12.00
N ILE A 136 10.09 3.32 13.17
CA ILE A 136 10.86 2.32 13.93
C ILE A 136 10.03 1.05 14.03
N ALA A 137 10.47 -0.03 13.41
CA ALA A 137 9.85 -1.36 13.55
C ALA A 137 10.26 -1.98 14.89
N LEU A 138 9.28 -2.33 15.72
CA LEU A 138 9.49 -2.88 17.05
C LEU A 138 9.45 -4.42 17.03
N PRO A 139 10.08 -5.07 18.03
CA PRO A 139 9.93 -6.52 18.21
C PRO A 139 8.47 -6.95 18.28
N GLU A 140 8.16 -8.10 17.67
CA GLU A 140 6.91 -8.81 17.89
C GLU A 140 6.77 -9.23 19.36
N ASN A 141 5.54 -9.52 19.79
CA ASN A 141 5.25 -9.96 21.17
C ASN A 141 5.73 -8.97 22.25
N MET A 142 5.68 -7.67 21.93
CA MET A 142 5.96 -6.57 22.87
C MET A 142 4.73 -6.15 23.68
N PHE A 143 3.52 -6.57 23.28
CA PHE A 143 2.25 -6.19 23.90
C PHE A 143 1.55 -7.37 24.57
N TYR A 144 0.81 -7.09 25.65
CA TYR A 144 0.12 -8.12 26.44
C TYR A 144 -0.95 -8.88 25.64
N ASN A 145 -1.74 -8.16 24.84
CA ASN A 145 -2.92 -8.70 24.15
C ASN A 145 -2.66 -9.16 22.70
N THR A 146 -1.51 -8.81 22.12
CA THR A 146 -1.22 -9.06 20.70
C THR A 146 0.25 -9.39 20.48
N GLY A 147 0.50 -10.30 19.53
CA GLY A 147 1.84 -10.70 19.11
C GLY A 147 2.32 -9.99 17.86
N ILE A 148 1.51 -9.12 17.26
CA ILE A 148 1.83 -8.45 16.00
C ILE A 148 3.09 -7.57 16.11
N GLY A 149 3.78 -7.39 14.98
CA GLY A 149 4.72 -6.30 14.79
C GLY A 149 4.03 -4.94 14.89
N THR A 150 4.72 -3.98 15.51
CA THR A 150 4.23 -2.60 15.69
C THR A 150 5.32 -1.63 15.29
N PHE A 151 4.94 -0.41 14.96
CA PHE A 151 5.81 0.62 14.42
C PHE A 151 5.64 1.91 15.20
N ILE A 152 6.73 2.61 15.49
CA ILE A 152 6.66 3.98 16.02
C ILE A 152 6.84 4.95 14.86
N TRP A 153 5.82 5.77 14.61
CA TRP A 153 5.92 6.93 13.72
C TRP A 153 6.47 8.11 14.52
N VAL A 154 7.58 8.69 14.06
CA VAL A 154 8.19 9.88 14.64
C VAL A 154 8.04 11.04 13.66
N LEU A 155 7.28 12.07 14.04
CA LEU A 155 7.01 13.22 13.19
C LEU A 155 7.46 14.54 13.82
N SER A 156 7.76 15.49 12.95
CA SER A 156 8.18 16.84 13.25
C SER A 156 7.75 17.77 12.12
N ASN A 157 7.16 18.93 12.44
CA ASN A 157 6.93 20.00 11.45
C ASN A 157 8.09 21.02 11.41
N LYS A 158 9.17 20.77 12.16
CA LYS A 158 10.41 21.55 12.21
C LYS A 158 11.58 20.58 12.30
N LYS A 159 11.85 19.91 11.19
CA LYS A 159 12.99 18.99 11.04
C LYS A 159 14.31 19.76 11.14
N GLU A 160 15.31 19.13 11.74
CA GLU A 160 16.71 19.56 11.63
C GLU A 160 17.14 19.63 10.16
N GLU A 161 18.05 20.54 9.80
CA GLU A 161 18.48 20.73 8.40
C GLU A 161 18.93 19.43 7.72
N ARG A 162 19.69 18.59 8.43
CA ARG A 162 20.18 17.29 7.90
C ARG A 162 19.07 16.25 7.64
N ARG A 163 17.87 16.43 8.21
CA ARG A 163 16.70 15.54 8.08
C ARG A 163 15.69 16.00 7.03
N LYS A 164 15.80 17.22 6.54
CA LYS A 164 14.85 17.75 5.55
C LYS A 164 14.85 16.91 4.29
N GLY A 165 13.66 16.57 3.81
CA GLY A 165 13.46 15.72 2.64
C GLY A 165 13.80 14.24 2.86
N LYS A 166 14.10 13.83 4.10
CA LYS A 166 14.57 12.48 4.44
C LYS A 166 13.73 11.80 5.51
N ILE A 167 13.66 10.48 5.41
CA ILE A 167 13.02 9.59 6.38
C ILE A 167 14.01 8.48 6.75
N GLN A 168 14.18 8.25 8.04
CA GLN A 168 14.97 7.14 8.57
C GLN A 168 14.07 5.95 8.92
N LEU A 169 14.31 4.79 8.30
CA LEU A 169 13.68 3.54 8.71
C LEU A 169 14.63 2.79 9.64
N ILE A 170 14.16 2.40 10.82
CA ILE A 170 14.94 1.67 11.82
C ILE A 170 14.27 0.32 12.08
N ASP A 171 14.95 -0.78 11.74
CA ASP A 171 14.51 -2.13 12.07
C ASP A 171 15.05 -2.57 13.44
N ALA A 172 14.26 -2.33 14.49
CA ALA A 172 14.58 -2.75 15.84
C ALA A 172 13.92 -4.10 16.20
N THR A 173 13.42 -4.88 15.23
CA THR A 173 12.68 -6.13 15.50
C THR A 173 13.52 -7.20 16.21
N ALA A 174 14.84 -7.19 15.98
CA ALA A 174 15.81 -8.08 16.63
C ALA A 174 16.34 -7.54 17.98
N MET A 175 16.16 -6.24 18.26
CA MET A 175 16.69 -5.58 19.46
C MET A 175 15.81 -5.88 20.67
N LYS A 176 15.86 -7.10 21.21
CA LYS A 176 14.97 -7.52 22.31
C LYS A 176 15.66 -8.40 23.34
N SER A 177 15.22 -8.29 24.58
CA SER A 177 15.57 -9.23 25.66
C SER A 177 14.34 -10.06 26.05
N PRO A 178 14.49 -11.37 26.32
CA PRO A 178 13.38 -12.18 26.84
C PRO A 178 12.94 -11.70 28.22
N LEU A 179 11.64 -11.81 28.50
CA LEU A 179 11.10 -11.60 29.83
C LEU A 179 11.40 -12.81 30.72
N ARG A 180 11.64 -12.57 32.02
CA ARG A 180 11.75 -13.66 33.02
C ARG A 180 10.47 -14.51 33.12
N LYS A 181 9.31 -13.89 32.89
CA LYS A 181 8.00 -14.54 32.85
C LYS A 181 7.13 -13.84 31.80
N ASN A 182 6.54 -14.63 30.91
CA ASN A 182 5.63 -14.10 29.90
C ASN A 182 4.39 -13.46 30.55
N MET A 183 3.90 -12.39 29.93
CA MET A 183 2.69 -11.68 30.34
C MET A 183 1.69 -11.68 29.18
N GLY A 184 0.77 -12.65 29.19
CA GLY A 184 -0.10 -12.87 28.04
C GLY A 184 0.73 -13.25 26.81
N LYS A 185 0.56 -12.51 25.71
CA LYS A 185 1.39 -12.65 24.50
C LYS A 185 2.75 -11.95 24.62
N LYS A 186 2.94 -11.05 25.60
CA LYS A 186 4.20 -10.34 25.78
C LYS A 186 5.27 -11.30 26.30
N ASN A 187 6.36 -11.48 25.55
CA ASN A 187 7.47 -12.36 25.94
C ASN A 187 8.85 -11.68 25.88
N CYS A 188 8.92 -10.43 25.40
CA CYS A 188 10.15 -9.68 25.31
C CYS A 188 9.99 -8.22 25.76
N GLU A 189 11.14 -7.57 25.95
CA GLU A 189 11.23 -6.16 26.29
C GLU A 189 12.41 -5.47 25.60
N LEU A 190 12.26 -4.15 25.42
CA LEU A 190 13.36 -3.24 25.16
C LEU A 190 13.95 -2.81 26.51
N THR A 191 15.10 -3.36 26.87
CA THR A 191 15.82 -2.94 28.08
C THR A 191 16.22 -1.45 27.99
N PRO A 192 16.58 -0.79 29.10
CA PRO A 192 17.08 0.58 29.05
C PRO A 192 18.25 0.78 28.09
N GLU A 193 19.13 -0.21 27.96
CA GLU A 193 20.29 -0.22 27.07
C GLU A 193 19.86 -0.30 25.61
N LEU A 194 18.94 -1.21 25.28
CA LEU A 194 18.37 -1.32 23.92
C LEU A 194 17.63 -0.04 23.52
N ARG A 195 16.88 0.58 24.44
CA ARG A 195 16.23 1.87 24.17
C ARG A 195 17.23 2.98 23.91
N LYS A 196 18.33 3.05 24.68
CA LYS A 196 19.40 4.03 24.45
C LYS A 196 20.04 3.82 23.08
N GLU A 197 20.23 2.57 22.68
CA GLU A 197 20.80 2.25 21.36
C GLU A 197 19.88 2.68 20.22
N ILE A 198 18.59 2.37 20.29
CA ILE A 198 17.61 2.83 19.28
C ILE A 198 17.57 4.37 19.21
N ILE A 199 17.63 5.05 20.36
CA ILE A 199 17.68 6.51 20.41
C ILE A 199 18.98 7.04 19.80
N ARG A 200 20.12 6.41 20.07
CA ARG A 200 21.41 6.77 19.48
C ARG A 200 21.37 6.63 17.95
N ILE A 201 20.93 5.48 17.44
CA ILE A 201 20.75 5.24 15.99
C ILE A 201 19.86 6.31 15.36
N PHE A 202 18.71 6.60 16.00
CA PHE A 202 17.81 7.66 15.54
C PHE A 202 18.51 9.02 15.54
N LEU A 203 19.04 9.48 16.67
CA LEU A 203 19.62 10.82 16.81
C LEU A 203 20.85 11.01 15.93
N ASP A 204 21.72 10.02 15.82
CA ASP A 204 22.94 10.11 14.99
C ASP A 204 22.62 10.08 13.49
N MET A 205 21.40 9.70 13.08
CA MET A 205 21.09 9.34 11.69
C MET A 205 22.08 8.30 11.16
N GLU A 206 22.28 7.25 11.94
CA GLU A 206 23.18 6.17 11.53
C GLU A 206 22.64 5.47 10.29
N GLU A 207 23.52 5.18 9.33
CA GLU A 207 23.26 4.25 8.24
C GLU A 207 23.97 2.92 8.56
N SER A 208 23.18 1.86 8.69
CA SER A 208 23.64 0.50 9.02
C SER A 208 22.64 -0.55 8.55
N GLU A 209 22.90 -1.82 8.83
CA GLU A 209 22.00 -2.91 8.42
C GLU A 209 20.61 -2.84 9.06
N VAL A 210 20.47 -2.10 10.16
CA VAL A 210 19.23 -1.92 10.91
C VAL A 210 18.68 -0.50 10.79
N SER A 211 19.35 0.39 10.05
CA SER A 211 18.95 1.78 9.89
C SER A 211 19.29 2.30 8.50
N MET A 212 18.28 2.61 7.71
CA MET A 212 18.45 3.12 6.35
C MET A 212 17.76 4.47 6.19
N ILE A 213 18.38 5.37 5.42
CA ILE A 213 17.88 6.73 5.20
C ILE A 213 17.50 6.89 3.75
N PHE A 214 16.28 7.36 3.52
CA PHE A 214 15.71 7.54 2.19
C PHE A 214 15.24 8.97 1.99
N ASN A 215 15.24 9.43 0.75
CA ASN A 215 14.54 10.64 0.36
C ASN A 215 13.03 10.39 0.35
N ASN A 216 12.23 11.44 0.54
CA ASN A 216 10.77 11.35 0.53
C ASN A 216 10.21 10.69 -0.76
N GLU A 217 10.85 10.95 -1.90
CA GLU A 217 10.46 10.40 -3.22
C GLU A 217 10.60 8.86 -3.30
N ASN A 218 11.45 8.23 -2.48
CA ASN A 218 11.63 6.78 -2.50
C ASN A 218 10.39 5.99 -2.06
N PHE A 219 9.43 6.68 -1.42
CA PHE A 219 8.18 6.08 -0.93
C PHE A 219 6.99 6.29 -1.88
N GLY A 220 7.16 7.14 -2.89
CA GLY A 220 6.14 7.44 -3.88
C GLY A 220 6.27 6.56 -5.13
N HIS A 221 5.14 6.22 -5.72
CA HIS A 221 5.06 5.51 -6.99
C HIS A 221 3.84 5.95 -7.81
N TRP A 222 3.91 5.74 -9.12
CA TRP A 222 2.76 5.80 -10.01
C TRP A 222 2.17 4.40 -10.17
N ALA A 223 0.88 4.24 -9.90
CA ALA A 223 0.10 3.10 -10.33
C ALA A 223 -0.47 3.39 -11.72
N VAL A 224 0.20 2.88 -12.74
CA VAL A 224 -0.01 3.19 -14.14
C VAL A 224 -0.96 2.16 -14.74
N THR A 225 -2.13 2.60 -15.20
CA THR A 225 -3.03 1.69 -15.92
C THR A 225 -2.51 1.48 -17.33
N VAL A 226 -2.18 0.24 -17.65
CA VAL A 226 -1.73 -0.19 -18.97
C VAL A 226 -2.90 -0.84 -19.69
N GLU A 227 -3.28 -0.28 -20.83
CA GLU A 227 -4.34 -0.80 -21.68
C GLU A 227 -3.73 -1.47 -22.91
N ARG A 228 -4.43 -2.49 -23.41
CA ARG A 228 -4.12 -3.13 -24.69
C ARG A 228 -5.36 -3.03 -25.59
N PRO A 229 -5.20 -2.79 -26.90
CA PRO A 229 -6.34 -2.57 -27.75
C PRO A 229 -7.14 -3.85 -27.95
N LEU A 230 -8.45 -3.70 -27.96
CA LEU A 230 -9.41 -4.77 -28.22
C LEU A 230 -9.26 -5.28 -29.64
N ARG A 231 -9.25 -6.60 -29.78
CA ARG A 231 -9.19 -7.29 -31.07
C ARG A 231 -10.33 -8.27 -31.17
N LEU A 232 -11.10 -8.18 -32.24
CA LEU A 232 -12.27 -9.02 -32.43
C LEU A 232 -12.23 -9.69 -33.79
N ARG A 233 -12.41 -11.00 -33.80
CA ARG A 233 -12.77 -11.75 -34.99
C ARG A 233 -14.29 -11.83 -35.10
N VAL A 234 -14.79 -11.63 -36.31
CA VAL A 234 -16.20 -11.66 -36.64
C VAL A 234 -16.60 -13.04 -37.16
N TYR A 235 -17.78 -13.49 -36.75
CA TYR A 235 -18.43 -14.74 -37.13
C TYR A 235 -19.88 -14.43 -37.55
N PRO A 236 -20.09 -13.91 -38.77
CA PRO A 236 -21.40 -13.46 -39.25
C PRO A 236 -22.49 -14.54 -39.24
N GLU A 237 -22.08 -15.81 -39.32
CA GLU A 237 -22.92 -17.00 -39.33
C GLU A 237 -23.50 -17.36 -37.95
N ARG A 238 -22.98 -16.77 -36.87
CA ARG A 238 -23.47 -17.05 -35.52
C ARG A 238 -24.90 -16.58 -35.33
N LYS A 239 -25.68 -17.41 -34.62
CA LYS A 239 -27.07 -17.14 -34.33
C LYS A 239 -27.18 -16.04 -33.28
N ILE A 240 -27.92 -14.97 -33.62
CA ILE A 240 -28.33 -13.96 -32.65
C ILE A 240 -29.50 -14.53 -31.82
N PRO A 241 -29.44 -14.48 -30.47
CA PRO A 241 -30.55 -14.95 -29.63
C PRO A 241 -31.87 -14.22 -29.89
N ALA A 242 -32.98 -14.93 -29.69
CA ALA A 242 -34.31 -14.35 -29.83
C ALA A 242 -34.52 -13.22 -28.79
N GLY A 243 -35.22 -12.15 -29.20
CA GLY A 243 -35.52 -11.00 -28.34
C GLY A 243 -34.45 -9.89 -28.33
N ILE A 244 -33.27 -10.11 -28.91
CA ILE A 244 -32.22 -9.07 -29.01
C ILE A 244 -32.56 -8.02 -30.08
N LEU A 245 -33.09 -8.48 -31.21
CA LEU A 245 -33.47 -7.65 -32.34
C LEU A 245 -34.98 -7.68 -32.54
N LYS A 246 -35.56 -6.52 -32.87
CA LYS A 246 -36.92 -6.44 -33.43
C LYS A 246 -36.93 -7.03 -34.85
N GLU A 247 -38.10 -7.38 -35.36
CA GLU A 247 -38.25 -7.97 -36.70
C GLU A 247 -37.60 -7.12 -37.79
N ALA A 248 -37.91 -5.82 -37.86
CA ALA A 248 -37.27 -4.89 -38.81
C ALA A 248 -35.75 -4.74 -38.61
N GLU A 249 -35.24 -4.90 -37.39
CA GLU A 249 -33.79 -4.87 -37.12
C GLU A 249 -33.12 -6.16 -37.60
N MET A 250 -33.81 -7.31 -37.48
CA MET A 250 -33.34 -8.60 -37.98
C MET A 250 -33.29 -8.62 -39.50
N GLU A 251 -34.32 -8.11 -40.17
CA GLU A 251 -34.34 -7.97 -41.63
C GLU A 251 -33.18 -7.09 -42.12
N ALA A 252 -33.00 -5.92 -41.49
CA ALA A 252 -31.89 -5.03 -41.80
C ALA A 252 -30.53 -5.70 -41.56
N TYR A 253 -30.37 -6.42 -40.44
CA TYR A 253 -29.15 -7.17 -40.14
C TYR A 253 -28.86 -8.22 -41.22
N ILE A 254 -29.81 -9.10 -41.54
CA ILE A 254 -29.64 -10.13 -42.57
C ILE A 254 -29.28 -9.52 -43.93
N ALA A 255 -29.95 -8.43 -44.32
CA ALA A 255 -29.64 -7.71 -45.56
C ALA A 255 -28.23 -7.12 -45.55
N GLY A 256 -27.82 -6.51 -44.43
CA GLY A 256 -26.48 -5.94 -44.24
C GLY A 256 -25.39 -7.00 -44.34
N ILE A 257 -25.57 -8.16 -43.72
CA ILE A 257 -24.62 -9.29 -43.77
C ILE A 257 -24.50 -9.86 -45.18
N LYS A 258 -25.62 -10.07 -45.89
CA LYS A 258 -25.61 -10.55 -47.28
C LYS A 258 -24.91 -9.57 -48.24
N ALA A 259 -24.91 -8.28 -47.93
CA ALA A 259 -24.26 -7.25 -48.73
C ALA A 259 -22.76 -7.14 -48.47
N VAL A 260 -22.20 -7.80 -47.44
CA VAL A 260 -20.76 -7.78 -47.16
C VAL A 260 -20.03 -8.60 -48.23
N PRO A 261 -19.07 -8.01 -48.98
CA PRO A 261 -18.27 -8.76 -49.94
C PRO A 261 -17.42 -9.84 -49.25
N HIS A 262 -17.26 -11.01 -49.87
CA HIS A 262 -16.40 -12.09 -49.36
C HIS A 262 -14.92 -11.70 -49.19
N THR A 263 -14.50 -10.59 -49.79
CA THR A 263 -13.14 -10.04 -49.67
C THR A 263 -12.91 -9.25 -48.38
N VAL A 264 -13.96 -9.01 -47.57
CA VAL A 264 -13.82 -8.30 -46.29
C VAL A 264 -13.23 -9.24 -45.24
N ALA A 265 -12.09 -8.84 -44.70
CA ALA A 265 -11.42 -9.51 -43.59
C ALA A 265 -12.33 -9.61 -42.36
N LEU A 266 -12.53 -10.83 -41.86
CA LEU A 266 -13.33 -11.08 -40.65
C LEU A 266 -12.54 -10.81 -39.37
N GLU A 267 -11.23 -10.73 -39.48
CA GLU A 267 -10.30 -10.29 -38.45
C GLU A 267 -10.21 -8.75 -38.33
N ASP A 268 -11.03 -8.01 -39.08
CA ASP A 268 -11.11 -6.53 -39.06
C ASP A 268 -12.54 -6.07 -38.79
N TRP A 269 -12.88 -5.89 -37.51
CA TRP A 269 -14.21 -5.42 -37.09
C TRP A 269 -14.61 -4.10 -37.76
N LYS A 270 -13.69 -3.15 -37.93
CA LYS A 270 -14.00 -1.83 -38.52
C LYS A 270 -14.35 -1.98 -40.00
N ALA A 271 -13.58 -2.77 -40.75
CA ALA A 271 -13.87 -3.07 -42.14
C ALA A 271 -15.22 -3.77 -42.29
N PHE A 272 -15.48 -4.79 -41.47
CA PHE A 272 -16.76 -5.49 -41.44
C PHE A 272 -17.93 -4.56 -41.13
N ALA A 273 -17.87 -3.82 -40.01
CA ALA A 273 -18.90 -2.88 -39.59
C ALA A 273 -19.24 -1.88 -40.70
N LYS A 274 -18.21 -1.32 -41.37
CA LYS A 274 -18.39 -0.39 -42.50
C LYS A 274 -19.05 -1.05 -43.71
N ALA A 275 -18.66 -2.29 -44.04
CA ALA A 275 -19.19 -3.02 -45.19
C ALA A 275 -20.68 -3.35 -45.03
N THR A 276 -21.15 -3.61 -43.81
CA THR A 276 -22.57 -3.93 -43.55
C THR A 276 -23.51 -2.74 -43.78
N LYS A 277 -23.00 -1.49 -43.74
CA LYS A 277 -23.79 -0.23 -43.80
C LYS A 277 -24.90 -0.15 -42.72
N LEU A 278 -24.82 -0.95 -41.67
CA LEU A 278 -25.79 -0.94 -40.58
C LEU A 278 -25.61 0.28 -39.68
N LYS A 279 -26.70 0.71 -39.03
CA LYS A 279 -26.64 1.77 -38.02
C LYS A 279 -25.81 1.32 -36.82
N ALA A 280 -25.04 2.23 -36.22
CA ALA A 280 -24.19 1.95 -35.06
C ALA A 280 -24.95 1.31 -33.88
N ALA A 281 -26.20 1.74 -33.64
CA ALA A 281 -27.04 1.15 -32.59
C ALA A 281 -27.36 -0.33 -32.84
N LEU A 282 -27.56 -0.73 -34.10
CA LEU A 282 -27.79 -2.12 -34.47
C LEU A 282 -26.50 -2.94 -34.37
N LEU A 283 -25.38 -2.40 -34.86
CA LEU A 283 -24.06 -3.03 -34.72
C LEU A 283 -23.71 -3.30 -33.26
N LYS A 284 -23.97 -2.34 -32.36
CA LYS A 284 -23.73 -2.49 -30.91
C LYS A 284 -24.54 -3.65 -30.29
N LYS A 285 -25.78 -3.88 -30.75
CA LYS A 285 -26.61 -4.99 -30.25
C LYS A 285 -26.11 -6.36 -30.70
N VAL A 286 -25.63 -6.46 -31.94
CA VAL A 286 -25.24 -7.76 -32.53
C VAL A 286 -23.80 -8.13 -32.23
N ARG A 287 -22.90 -7.14 -32.09
CA ARG A 287 -21.44 -7.33 -31.88
C ARG A 287 -21.13 -8.42 -30.84
N PRO A 288 -21.71 -8.44 -29.62
CA PRO A 288 -21.38 -9.47 -28.62
C PRO A 288 -21.70 -10.91 -29.04
N TYR A 289 -22.61 -11.11 -30.00
CA TYR A 289 -23.05 -12.45 -30.44
C TYR A 289 -22.32 -12.93 -31.69
N ILE A 290 -21.68 -12.03 -32.41
CA ILE A 290 -21.04 -12.31 -33.70
C ILE A 290 -19.55 -12.05 -33.66
N THR A 291 -18.97 -11.76 -32.49
CA THR A 291 -17.53 -11.56 -32.34
C THR A 291 -16.96 -12.33 -31.17
N GLU A 292 -15.71 -12.74 -31.29
CA GLU A 292 -14.89 -13.20 -30.16
C GLU A 292 -13.58 -12.45 -30.13
N LYS A 293 -12.97 -12.39 -28.94
CA LYS A 293 -11.63 -11.86 -28.77
C LYS A 293 -10.62 -12.76 -29.46
N ASP A 294 -9.76 -12.16 -30.28
CA ASP A 294 -8.76 -12.89 -31.05
C ASP A 294 -7.49 -12.04 -31.13
N ALA A 295 -6.39 -12.51 -30.51
CA ALA A 295 -5.11 -11.80 -30.51
C ALA A 295 -4.50 -11.62 -31.92
N THR A 296 -4.91 -12.44 -32.89
CA THR A 296 -4.46 -12.34 -34.29
C THR A 296 -5.29 -11.34 -35.11
N ALA A 297 -6.43 -10.88 -34.59
CA ALA A 297 -7.25 -9.89 -35.25
C ALA A 297 -6.66 -8.48 -35.16
N LYS A 298 -7.12 -7.59 -36.03
CA LYS A 298 -6.69 -6.20 -36.03
C LYS A 298 -7.20 -5.48 -34.79
N ALA A 299 -6.34 -4.64 -34.23
CA ALA A 299 -6.67 -3.74 -33.14
C ALA A 299 -7.80 -2.79 -33.55
N ILE A 300 -8.71 -2.53 -32.63
CA ILE A 300 -9.81 -1.61 -32.83
C ILE A 300 -9.43 -0.29 -32.16
N ASP A 301 -8.98 0.70 -32.94
CA ASP A 301 -8.50 1.96 -32.36
C ASP A 301 -9.56 2.61 -31.47
N GLY A 302 -9.15 3.02 -30.28
CA GLY A 302 -9.97 3.67 -29.26
C GLY A 302 -10.76 2.73 -28.36
N GLU A 303 -10.66 1.41 -28.54
CA GLU A 303 -11.30 0.42 -27.69
C GLU A 303 -10.25 -0.46 -26.99
N ALA A 304 -10.26 -0.50 -25.66
CA ALA A 304 -9.36 -1.33 -24.86
C ALA A 304 -9.98 -2.70 -24.53
N ASP A 305 -9.13 -3.73 -24.44
CA ASP A 305 -9.50 -5.03 -23.89
C ASP A 305 -9.37 -5.02 -22.37
N VAL A 306 -10.52 -4.96 -21.68
CA VAL A 306 -10.58 -4.91 -20.22
C VAL A 306 -9.98 -6.16 -19.55
N GLU A 307 -9.95 -7.31 -20.24
CA GLU A 307 -9.35 -8.54 -19.69
C GLU A 307 -7.83 -8.56 -19.80
N LEU A 308 -7.26 -7.72 -20.66
CA LEU A 308 -5.81 -7.59 -20.83
C LEU A 308 -5.26 -6.29 -20.21
N ARG A 309 -6.11 -5.53 -19.51
CA ARG A 309 -5.70 -4.36 -18.75
C ARG A 309 -4.89 -4.80 -17.55
N ASP A 310 -3.79 -4.11 -17.31
CA ASP A 310 -2.97 -4.30 -16.11
C ASP A 310 -2.70 -2.97 -15.40
N THR A 311 -2.13 -3.06 -14.19
CA THR A 311 -1.63 -1.91 -13.44
C THR A 311 -0.18 -2.14 -13.06
N GLU A 312 0.69 -1.28 -13.57
CA GLU A 312 2.12 -1.31 -13.28
C GLU A 312 2.45 -0.33 -12.15
N ILE A 313 3.35 -0.73 -11.25
CA ILE A 313 3.82 0.11 -10.15
C ILE A 313 5.20 0.66 -10.52
N VAL A 314 5.25 1.94 -10.87
CA VAL A 314 6.48 2.63 -11.30
C VAL A 314 6.99 3.54 -10.17
N PRO A 315 8.16 3.27 -9.58
CA PRO A 315 8.75 4.13 -8.56
C PRO A 315 9.01 5.55 -9.09
N PHE A 316 8.87 6.58 -8.25
CA PHE A 316 9.13 7.97 -8.65
C PHE A 316 10.56 8.22 -9.12
N ASN A 317 11.50 7.45 -8.59
CA ASN A 317 12.91 7.52 -8.93
C ASN A 317 13.32 6.56 -10.05
N TYR A 318 12.36 5.96 -10.78
CA TYR A 318 12.69 5.17 -11.97
C TYR A 318 13.29 6.08 -13.05
N GLU A 319 14.48 5.75 -13.53
CA GLU A 319 15.19 6.56 -14.51
C GLU A 319 14.41 6.64 -15.83
N GLY A 320 14.14 7.86 -16.30
CA GLY A 320 13.30 8.09 -17.49
C GLY A 320 11.79 8.03 -17.22
N GLY A 321 11.36 7.81 -15.97
CA GLY A 321 9.97 7.88 -15.53
C GLY A 321 9.08 6.79 -16.10
N ILE A 322 7.76 7.06 -16.13
CA ILE A 322 6.74 6.10 -16.57
C ILE A 322 7.02 5.56 -17.98
N GLU A 323 7.35 6.45 -18.93
CA GLU A 323 7.50 6.05 -20.33
C GLU A 323 8.68 5.07 -20.51
N ALA A 324 9.82 5.35 -19.89
CA ALA A 324 10.98 4.46 -19.93
C ALA A 324 10.70 3.10 -19.29
N PHE A 325 9.92 3.08 -18.19
CA PHE A 325 9.47 1.83 -17.57
C PHE A 325 8.62 1.01 -18.55
N ILE A 326 7.63 1.65 -19.19
CA ILE A 326 6.75 0.97 -20.15
C ILE A 326 7.52 0.46 -21.37
N ASP A 327 8.49 1.22 -21.87
CA ASP A 327 9.37 0.78 -22.97
C ASP A 327 10.23 -0.42 -22.61
N THR A 328 10.69 -0.50 -21.37
CA THR A 328 11.65 -1.51 -20.93
C THR A 328 10.97 -2.78 -20.43
N GLU A 329 9.89 -2.65 -19.66
CA GLU A 329 9.29 -3.75 -18.92
C GLU A 329 7.98 -4.26 -19.57
N VAL A 330 7.26 -3.42 -20.32
CA VAL A 330 5.92 -3.76 -20.84
C VAL A 330 5.93 -4.00 -22.36
N ARG A 331 6.39 -3.01 -23.15
CA ARG A 331 6.33 -3.06 -24.62
C ARG A 331 7.10 -4.23 -25.26
N PRO A 332 8.16 -4.80 -24.67
CA PRO A 332 8.77 -6.02 -25.21
C PRO A 332 7.83 -7.22 -25.25
N TYR A 333 6.84 -7.27 -24.34
CA TYR A 333 5.86 -8.35 -24.26
C TYR A 333 4.48 -7.96 -24.83
N ALA A 334 4.15 -6.67 -24.81
CA ALA A 334 2.93 -6.10 -25.37
C ALA A 334 3.22 -4.83 -26.20
N PRO A 335 3.67 -4.98 -27.47
CA PRO A 335 4.21 -3.86 -28.27
C PRO A 335 3.26 -2.70 -28.55
N ASP A 336 1.95 -2.94 -28.46
CA ASP A 336 0.89 -1.97 -28.71
C ASP A 336 0.17 -1.55 -27.42
N ALA A 337 0.72 -1.89 -26.26
CA ALA A 337 0.24 -1.41 -24.98
C ALA A 337 0.44 0.11 -24.87
N TYR A 338 -0.52 0.77 -24.25
CA TYR A 338 -0.50 2.21 -24.04
C TYR A 338 -1.02 2.56 -22.64
N ILE A 339 -0.59 3.72 -22.14
CA ILE A 339 -0.94 4.18 -20.80
C ILE A 339 -2.30 4.88 -20.85
N ASP A 340 -3.17 4.61 -19.87
CA ASP A 340 -4.32 5.46 -19.57
C ASP A 340 -3.93 6.48 -18.49
N GLU A 341 -3.45 7.64 -18.92
CA GLU A 341 -3.00 8.72 -18.03
C GLU A 341 -4.09 9.17 -17.05
N LYS A 342 -5.37 9.12 -17.46
CA LYS A 342 -6.49 9.55 -16.61
C LYS A 342 -6.77 8.59 -15.46
N LYS A 343 -6.39 7.32 -15.61
CA LYS A 343 -6.49 6.30 -14.57
C LYS A 343 -5.20 6.11 -13.79
N THR A 344 -4.12 6.80 -14.17
CA THR A 344 -2.87 6.74 -13.44
C THR A 344 -3.01 7.45 -12.10
N GLN A 345 -2.63 6.79 -11.02
CA GLN A 345 -2.77 7.31 -9.66
C GLN A 345 -1.44 7.35 -8.94
N VAL A 346 -1.31 8.26 -7.98
CA VAL A 346 -0.15 8.33 -7.10
C VAL A 346 -0.40 7.48 -5.87
N GLY A 347 0.55 6.61 -5.56
CA GLY A 347 0.58 5.79 -4.37
C GLY A 347 1.77 6.11 -3.48
N TYR A 348 1.58 5.95 -2.18
CA TYR A 348 2.64 5.98 -1.19
C TYR A 348 2.57 4.75 -0.31
N GLU A 349 3.69 4.07 -0.14
CA GLU A 349 3.82 2.89 0.73
C GLU A 349 5.21 2.81 1.36
N ILE A 350 5.29 2.14 2.51
CA ILE A 350 6.52 1.96 3.26
C ILE A 350 6.66 0.47 3.54
N SER A 351 7.62 -0.17 2.88
CA SER A 351 7.86 -1.61 2.98
C SER A 351 9.19 -1.89 3.68
N PHE A 352 9.15 -2.24 4.96
CA PHE A 352 10.34 -2.71 5.67
C PHE A 352 10.93 -3.96 5.01
N THR A 353 10.07 -4.89 4.56
CA THR A 353 10.52 -6.11 3.87
C THR A 353 11.33 -5.79 2.61
N LYS A 354 10.95 -4.79 1.82
CA LYS A 354 11.71 -4.38 0.62
C LYS A 354 13.15 -3.97 0.95
N TYR A 355 13.38 -3.37 2.12
CA TYR A 355 14.66 -2.75 2.48
C TYR A 355 15.52 -3.62 3.40
N PHE A 356 14.91 -4.33 4.35
CA PHE A 356 15.61 -5.08 5.40
C PHE A 356 15.56 -6.59 5.21
N TYR A 357 14.80 -7.10 4.25
CA TYR A 357 14.79 -8.54 3.97
C TYR A 357 16.13 -8.97 3.38
N LYS A 358 16.85 -9.79 4.16
CA LYS A 358 17.98 -10.56 3.66
C LYS A 358 17.47 -11.98 3.36
N PRO A 359 17.58 -12.47 2.10
CA PRO A 359 17.35 -13.87 1.82
C PRO A 359 18.20 -14.72 2.77
N ALA A 360 17.63 -15.77 3.35
CA ALA A 360 18.43 -16.70 4.12
C ALA A 360 19.48 -17.30 3.17
N GLU A 361 20.77 -17.10 3.46
CA GLU A 361 21.82 -17.81 2.74
C GLU A 361 21.58 -19.31 2.94
N LEU A 362 21.26 -19.98 1.83
CA LEU A 362 21.12 -21.42 1.84
C LEU A 362 22.50 -21.99 2.14
N ARG A 363 22.66 -22.55 3.34
CA ARG A 363 23.87 -23.28 3.73
C ARG A 363 24.22 -24.27 2.63
N SER A 364 25.50 -24.37 2.30
CA SER A 364 25.92 -25.30 1.27
C SER A 364 25.62 -26.74 1.72
N MET A 365 25.27 -27.62 0.77
CA MET A 365 25.12 -29.05 1.06
C MET A 365 26.39 -29.64 1.70
N GLN A 366 27.57 -29.09 1.37
CA GLN A 366 28.84 -29.51 1.94
C GLN A 366 28.96 -29.15 3.44
N GLU A 367 28.56 -27.96 3.84
CA GLU A 367 28.53 -27.57 5.26
C GLU A 367 27.54 -28.42 6.06
N ILE A 368 26.35 -28.68 5.50
CA ILE A 368 25.35 -29.53 6.15
C ILE A 368 25.89 -30.95 6.35
N ILE A 369 26.57 -31.52 5.33
CA ILE A 369 27.16 -32.86 5.42
C ILE A 369 28.33 -32.88 6.43
N SER A 370 29.16 -31.83 6.46
CA SER A 370 30.26 -31.74 7.43
C SER A 370 29.74 -31.70 8.87
N GLU A 371 28.74 -30.85 9.16
CA GLU A 371 28.12 -30.77 10.48
C GLU A 371 27.44 -32.08 10.88
N LEU A 372 26.75 -32.75 9.95
CA LEU A 372 26.14 -34.06 10.22
C LEU A 372 27.19 -35.11 10.58
N ASN A 373 28.30 -35.17 9.86
CA ASN A 373 29.40 -36.08 10.17
C ASN A 373 30.05 -35.75 11.53
N ASP A 374 30.21 -34.46 11.86
CA ASP A 374 30.75 -34.03 13.15
C ASP A 374 29.80 -34.40 14.30
N LEU A 375 28.49 -34.25 14.11
CA LEU A 375 27.44 -34.68 15.04
C LEU A 375 27.39 -36.21 15.20
N GLU A 376 27.54 -36.97 14.12
CA GLU A 376 27.65 -38.43 14.17
C GLU A 376 28.89 -38.86 14.97
N GLN A 377 30.05 -38.26 14.72
CA GLN A 377 31.27 -38.57 15.48
C GLN A 377 31.14 -38.22 16.97
N GLN A 378 30.49 -37.10 17.31
CA GLN A 378 30.22 -36.76 18.71
C GLN A 378 29.25 -37.74 19.36
N THR A 379 28.22 -38.19 18.63
CA THR A 379 27.23 -39.16 19.13
C THR A 379 27.85 -40.55 19.32
N ASP A 380 28.68 -40.99 18.38
CA ASP A 380 29.42 -42.25 18.46
C ASP A 380 30.42 -42.23 19.62
N GLY A 381 31.11 -41.11 19.83
CA GLY A 381 31.99 -40.90 20.99
C GLY A 381 31.23 -41.01 22.32
N MET A 382 30.05 -40.39 22.42
CA MET A 382 29.20 -40.48 23.62
C MET A 382 28.67 -41.91 23.85
N LEU A 383 28.29 -42.63 22.78
CA LEU A 383 27.84 -44.03 22.88
C LEU A 383 28.98 -44.97 23.28
N ALA A 384 30.19 -44.74 22.75
CA ALA A 384 31.37 -45.51 23.12
C ALA A 384 31.76 -45.30 24.60
N ASP A 385 31.67 -44.08 25.12
CA ASP A 385 31.89 -43.80 26.54
C ASP A 385 30.85 -44.49 27.44
N ILE A 386 29.58 -44.52 27.02
CA ILE A 386 28.50 -45.21 27.75
C ILE A 386 28.69 -46.74 27.73
N MET A 387 29.09 -47.32 26.59
CA MET A 387 29.34 -48.76 26.48
C MET A 387 30.67 -49.19 27.13
N GLY A 388 31.71 -48.35 27.08
CA GLY A 388 32.99 -48.58 27.76
C GLY A 388 32.85 -48.53 29.28
N GLY A 389 31.93 -47.71 29.80
CA GLY A 389 31.58 -47.66 31.22
C GLY A 389 30.81 -48.88 31.75
N LEU A 390 30.27 -49.74 30.87
CA LEU A 390 29.63 -51.01 31.22
C LEU A 390 30.60 -52.20 31.26
N SER A 391 31.90 -51.97 31.02
CA SER A 391 32.95 -53.00 30.96
C SER A 391 33.91 -52.98 32.17
N LEU A 392 33.41 -52.67 33.36
CA LEU A 392 34.15 -52.78 34.63
C LEU A 392 33.36 -53.55 35.68
#